data_AF-A0A3D2FWY3-F1
#
_entry.id   AF-A0A3D2FWY3-F1
#
_cell.length_a   1.000
_cell.length_b   1.000
_cell.length_c   1.000
_cell.angle_alpha   90.00
_cell.angle_beta   90.00
_cell.angle_gamma   90.00
#
_symmetry.space_group_name_H-M   'P 1'
#
loop_
_entity.id
_entity.type
_entity.pdbx_description
1 polymer ?
#
loop_
_entity_poly.entity_id
_entity_poly.type
_entity_poly.pdbx_seq_one_letter_code
_entity_poly.pdbx_strand_id
1 'polypeptide(L)'
;MSSRYNEIKKSYCNLYCAGSPLVLSAYALLQDTETHTVILQVKMKSVAKKEISAVILEIEARDIIGKPLKGIPEYQFLDLSVSRDAEFGTSSAIILPDATTRDVTISCSSVVFSDGTAWSSDPNTSWKSIPTEKPLSDIFDDPEVLDYFIAENGSDCCCEPALYPDLELWQCAAGHLNTTEEKECHCCGRPFFHISVSDYVQRKKEYEEKNAAKAEAERLETEKRTQAQKARTKKCLRIGALSVFTAALIIMIVLSAVLWIPLKKAQSLYDAGEYEAALSAAEKIPGSNARQLSESCSARIEEIRLEKEAQEKAERETAVLDRAQAFYDEGLYPDAVEALQGFSSQPIDQLRDDCKKAIDAQFLSDLERAFVYRFKLANDDRSYKECVEAELDILEKYSEYSGLFYSSIIQQNAEKYIDGCRSELAGILPDDQTNEEYLKGNAARWEALYYLCENSDLFSDNEYFRAFTLVGHAFDEFNYGSSKARWDKASQCYTVPYTNSTPYTINTILEYSVYRENRLVFSGKTAVTMKPGETVNIPMEHLSDYLNARSASITTGWDLSIGDCQFFDSNGSRLLPNEVSEA
;
A
#
# COMPACT_ATOMS: atom_id res chain seq x y z
N MET A 1 -29.63 19.00 -9.80
CA MET A 1 -29.08 18.41 -11.03
C MET A 1 -29.47 16.95 -11.07
N SER A 2 -30.03 16.46 -12.18
CA SER A 2 -30.31 15.03 -12.36
C SER A 2 -29.02 14.35 -12.81
N SER A 3 -28.64 13.23 -12.17
CA SER A 3 -27.55 12.39 -12.67
C SER A 3 -27.84 11.95 -14.11
N ARG A 4 -26.85 12.04 -15.02
CA ARG A 4 -27.00 11.62 -16.43
C ARG A 4 -27.32 10.12 -16.54
N TYR A 5 -26.78 9.32 -15.62
CA TYR A 5 -27.02 7.88 -15.58
C TYR A 5 -27.88 7.50 -14.37
N ASN A 6 -28.92 6.70 -14.62
CA ASN A 6 -29.76 6.08 -13.60
C ASN A 6 -29.39 4.61 -13.45
N GLU A 7 -29.09 4.16 -12.24
CA GLU A 7 -28.81 2.74 -11.97
C GLU A 7 -30.09 1.91 -12.02
N ILE A 8 -30.14 0.93 -12.93
CA ILE A 8 -31.23 -0.05 -13.03
C ILE A 8 -30.99 -1.20 -12.06
N LYS A 9 -29.77 -1.76 -12.09
CA LYS A 9 -29.39 -2.93 -11.29
C LYS A 9 -27.89 -2.93 -11.09
N LYS A 10 -27.44 -3.19 -9.87
CA LYS A 10 -26.03 -3.45 -9.53
C LYS A 10 -25.93 -4.76 -8.79
N SER A 11 -24.97 -5.60 -9.16
CA SER A 11 -24.78 -6.93 -8.59
C SER A 11 -23.31 -7.20 -8.33
N TYR A 12 -22.99 -7.61 -7.10
CA TYR A 12 -21.69 -8.16 -6.73
C TYR A 12 -21.85 -9.68 -6.69
N CYS A 13 -21.34 -10.36 -7.72
CA CYS A 13 -21.72 -11.74 -7.99
C CYS A 13 -20.56 -12.73 -7.85
N ASN A 14 -19.31 -12.27 -7.97
CA ASN A 14 -18.10 -13.09 -7.93
C ASN A 14 -18.29 -14.42 -8.67
N LEU A 15 -18.74 -14.34 -9.93
CA LEU A 15 -19.03 -15.52 -10.73
C LEU A 15 -17.74 -16.07 -11.32
N TYR A 16 -17.62 -17.39 -11.30
CA TYR A 16 -16.48 -18.12 -11.81
C TYR A 16 -16.90 -19.46 -12.42
N CYS A 17 -16.12 -19.89 -13.41
CA CYS A 17 -16.23 -21.19 -14.07
C CYS A 17 -14.89 -21.92 -13.90
N ALA A 18 -14.93 -23.22 -13.61
CA ALA A 18 -13.72 -24.00 -13.37
C ALA A 18 -12.70 -23.85 -14.52
N GLY A 19 -11.44 -23.64 -14.17
CA GLY A 19 -10.35 -23.37 -15.13
C GLY A 19 -10.39 -22.00 -15.82
N SER A 20 -11.34 -21.12 -15.53
CA SER A 20 -11.40 -19.79 -16.14
C SER A 20 -10.22 -18.91 -15.70
N PRO A 21 -9.60 -18.14 -16.61
CA PRO A 21 -8.50 -17.23 -16.26
C PRO A 21 -8.97 -15.93 -15.59
N LEU A 22 -10.28 -15.71 -15.42
CA LEU A 22 -10.83 -14.51 -14.80
C LEU A 22 -12.03 -14.82 -13.91
N VAL A 23 -12.32 -13.89 -13.00
CA VAL A 23 -13.52 -13.85 -12.15
C VAL A 23 -14.35 -12.65 -12.56
N LEU A 24 -15.67 -12.84 -12.72
CA LEU A 24 -16.59 -11.73 -12.88
C LEU A 24 -17.02 -11.23 -11.50
N SER A 25 -16.38 -10.15 -11.04
CA SER A 25 -16.57 -9.61 -9.69
C SER A 25 -17.92 -8.92 -9.52
N ALA A 26 -18.30 -8.08 -10.49
CA ALA A 26 -19.54 -7.31 -10.43
C ALA A 26 -20.02 -6.87 -11.81
N TYR A 27 -21.29 -6.47 -11.89
CA TYR A 27 -21.82 -5.75 -13.05
C TYR A 27 -22.87 -4.71 -12.63
N ALA A 28 -23.06 -3.70 -13.47
CA ALA A 28 -24.09 -2.68 -13.33
C ALA A 28 -24.81 -2.45 -14.66
N LEU A 29 -26.14 -2.44 -14.60
CA LEU A 29 -27.01 -1.95 -15.67
C LEU A 29 -27.39 -0.51 -15.37
N LEU A 30 -27.06 0.38 -16.30
CA LEU A 30 -27.31 1.82 -16.20
C LEU A 30 -28.22 2.24 -17.35
N GLN A 31 -29.13 3.16 -17.09
CA GLN A 31 -29.90 3.85 -18.12
C GLN A 31 -29.29 5.24 -18.33
N ASP A 32 -28.93 5.55 -19.57
CA ASP A 32 -28.62 6.92 -19.95
C ASP A 32 -29.92 7.72 -20.09
N THR A 33 -30.05 8.80 -19.33
CA THR A 33 -31.27 9.63 -19.31
C THR A 33 -31.43 10.50 -20.55
N GLU A 34 -30.36 10.76 -21.29
CA GLU A 34 -30.38 11.58 -22.51
C GLU A 34 -30.70 10.73 -23.74
N THR A 35 -30.01 9.59 -23.89
CA THR A 35 -30.16 8.72 -25.06
C THR A 35 -31.22 7.63 -24.86
N HIS A 36 -31.73 7.45 -23.63
CA HIS A 36 -32.61 6.36 -23.22
C HIS A 36 -32.05 4.95 -23.48
N THR A 37 -30.73 4.84 -23.69
CA THR A 37 -30.06 3.55 -23.90
C THR A 37 -29.76 2.86 -22.57
N VAL A 38 -29.65 1.53 -22.62
CA VAL A 38 -29.19 0.73 -21.47
C VAL A 38 -27.75 0.33 -21.71
N ILE A 39 -26.91 0.62 -20.73
CA ILE A 39 -25.48 0.35 -20.72
C ILE A 39 -25.20 -0.71 -19.66
N LEU A 40 -24.40 -1.71 -20.02
CA LEU A 40 -23.82 -2.67 -19.11
C LEU A 40 -22.37 -2.29 -18.82
N GLN A 41 -22.03 -2.15 -17.55
CA GLN A 41 -20.65 -2.08 -17.08
C GLN A 41 -20.31 -3.37 -16.33
N VAL A 42 -19.14 -3.92 -16.60
CA VAL A 42 -18.67 -5.16 -15.98
C VAL A 42 -17.35 -4.93 -15.28
N LYS A 43 -17.17 -5.57 -14.13
CA LYS A 43 -15.91 -5.59 -13.40
C LYS A 43 -15.40 -7.01 -13.36
N MET A 44 -14.23 -7.24 -13.95
CA MET A 44 -13.58 -8.54 -14.00
C MET A 44 -12.21 -8.45 -13.34
N LYS A 45 -11.75 -9.55 -12.76
CA LYS A 45 -10.44 -9.67 -12.13
C LYS A 45 -9.69 -10.87 -12.72
N SER A 46 -8.43 -10.70 -13.08
CA SER A 46 -7.60 -11.80 -13.57
C SER A 46 -7.17 -12.73 -12.44
N VAL A 47 -7.32 -14.04 -12.64
CA VAL A 47 -6.73 -15.09 -11.79
C VAL A 47 -5.66 -15.90 -12.54
N ALA A 48 -5.33 -15.51 -13.76
CA ALA A 48 -4.32 -16.17 -14.57
C ALA A 48 -2.90 -15.77 -14.17
N LYS A 49 -1.98 -16.73 -14.21
CA LYS A 49 -0.53 -16.45 -14.07
C LYS A 49 0.04 -15.69 -15.27
N LYS A 50 -0.58 -15.87 -16.44
CA LYS A 50 -0.19 -15.21 -17.69
C LYS A 50 -0.96 -13.91 -17.84
N GLU A 51 -0.32 -12.93 -18.47
CA GLU A 51 -0.97 -11.66 -18.82
C GLU A 51 -2.02 -11.88 -19.91
N ILE A 52 -3.19 -11.27 -19.72
CA ILE A 52 -4.34 -11.37 -20.62
C ILE A 52 -4.27 -10.21 -21.63
N SER A 53 -4.39 -10.56 -22.92
CA SER A 53 -4.38 -9.60 -24.04
C SER A 53 -5.77 -9.35 -24.65
N ALA A 54 -6.67 -10.33 -24.57
CA ALA A 54 -8.04 -10.16 -25.03
C ALA A 54 -9.03 -11.05 -24.27
N VAL A 55 -10.27 -10.58 -24.14
CA VAL A 55 -11.37 -11.30 -23.49
C VAL A 55 -12.62 -11.21 -24.36
N ILE A 56 -13.30 -12.34 -24.54
CA ILE A 56 -14.54 -12.42 -25.28
C ILE A 56 -15.66 -12.83 -24.32
N LEU A 57 -16.69 -11.99 -24.23
CA LEU A 57 -17.88 -12.21 -23.41
C LEU A 57 -19.09 -12.53 -24.28
N GLU A 58 -19.98 -13.35 -23.72
CA GLU A 58 -21.34 -13.57 -24.19
C GLU A 58 -22.31 -12.98 -23.16
N ILE A 59 -23.26 -12.19 -23.63
CA ILE A 59 -24.18 -11.41 -22.80
C ILE A 59 -25.60 -11.72 -23.24
N GLU A 60 -26.35 -12.41 -22.38
CA GLU A 60 -27.78 -12.61 -22.54
C GLU A 60 -28.55 -11.46 -21.86
N ALA A 61 -29.54 -10.89 -22.53
CA ALA A 61 -30.39 -9.84 -21.98
C ALA A 61 -31.81 -10.35 -21.71
N ARG A 62 -32.45 -9.86 -20.65
CA ARG A 62 -33.83 -10.22 -20.26
C ARG A 62 -34.65 -9.00 -19.84
N ASP A 63 -35.96 -9.06 -20.06
CA ASP A 63 -36.91 -8.04 -19.59
C ASP A 63 -37.27 -8.21 -18.10
N ILE A 64 -38.13 -7.33 -17.58
CA ILE A 64 -38.57 -7.36 -16.17
C ILE A 64 -39.34 -8.64 -15.77
N ILE A 65 -39.85 -9.39 -16.74
CA ILE A 65 -40.62 -10.64 -16.54
C ILE A 65 -39.70 -11.86 -16.79
N GLY A 66 -38.43 -11.63 -17.15
CA GLY A 66 -37.44 -12.68 -17.41
C GLY A 66 -37.50 -13.25 -18.84
N LYS A 67 -38.21 -12.61 -19.76
CA LYS A 67 -38.25 -13.03 -21.17
C LYS A 67 -36.91 -12.68 -21.85
N PRO A 68 -36.32 -13.60 -22.66
CA PRO A 68 -35.09 -13.31 -23.37
C PRO A 68 -35.29 -12.18 -24.39
N LEU A 69 -34.36 -11.23 -24.39
CA LEU A 69 -34.22 -10.12 -25.32
C LEU A 69 -32.98 -10.33 -26.21
N LYS A 70 -32.76 -9.42 -27.16
CA LYS A 70 -31.56 -9.45 -28.00
C LYS A 70 -30.33 -9.06 -27.17
N GLY A 71 -29.54 -10.07 -26.80
CA GLY A 71 -28.24 -9.91 -26.15
C GLY A 71 -27.09 -9.59 -27.12
N ILE A 72 -25.86 -9.70 -26.62
CA ILE A 72 -24.63 -9.57 -27.40
C ILE A 72 -23.91 -10.92 -27.36
N PRO A 73 -23.91 -11.69 -28.46
CA PRO A 73 -23.32 -13.03 -28.48
C PRO A 73 -21.79 -12.99 -28.35
N GLU A 74 -21.15 -11.91 -28.81
CA GLU A 74 -19.71 -11.75 -28.80
C GLU A 74 -19.34 -10.29 -28.56
N TYR A 75 -18.89 -9.99 -27.35
CA TYR A 75 -18.31 -8.69 -26.99
C TYR A 75 -16.82 -8.87 -26.70
N GLN A 76 -15.96 -8.13 -27.40
CA GLN A 76 -14.51 -8.30 -27.31
C GLN A 76 -13.88 -7.12 -26.59
N PHE A 77 -13.11 -7.43 -25.54
CA PHE A 77 -12.10 -6.55 -25.01
C PHE A 77 -10.78 -6.90 -25.69
N LEU A 78 -10.18 -5.94 -26.38
CA LEU A 78 -8.93 -6.09 -27.15
C LEU A 78 -7.83 -5.21 -26.55
N ASP A 79 -6.59 -5.47 -26.96
CA ASP A 79 -5.40 -4.70 -26.61
C ASP A 79 -5.24 -4.49 -25.09
N LEU A 80 -5.58 -5.53 -24.32
CA LEU A 80 -5.44 -5.54 -22.87
C LEU A 80 -3.99 -5.83 -22.46
N SER A 81 -3.61 -5.32 -21.29
CA SER A 81 -2.37 -5.66 -20.58
C SER A 81 -2.71 -5.91 -19.12
N VAL A 82 -3.38 -7.05 -18.86
CA VAL A 82 -3.96 -7.37 -17.55
C VAL A 82 -3.13 -8.47 -16.88
N SER A 83 -2.39 -8.08 -15.84
CA SER A 83 -1.60 -9.00 -15.01
C SER A 83 -2.47 -9.78 -14.01
N ARG A 84 -1.88 -10.77 -13.33
CA ARG A 84 -2.51 -11.49 -12.21
C ARG A 84 -3.05 -10.49 -11.17
N ASP A 85 -4.28 -10.71 -10.72
CA ASP A 85 -5.04 -9.89 -9.76
C ASP A 85 -5.44 -8.47 -10.22
N ALA A 86 -5.06 -8.05 -11.41
CA ALA A 86 -5.51 -6.78 -11.97
C ALA A 86 -7.01 -6.83 -12.31
N GLU A 87 -7.69 -5.71 -12.07
CA GLU A 87 -9.11 -5.51 -12.36
C GLU A 87 -9.29 -4.68 -13.64
N PHE A 88 -10.31 -5.00 -14.44
CA PHE A 88 -10.59 -4.32 -15.70
C PHE A 88 -12.08 -4.37 -16.08
N GLY A 89 -12.45 -3.60 -17.11
CA GLY A 89 -13.79 -3.55 -17.70
C GLY A 89 -14.71 -2.44 -17.14
N THR A 90 -14.41 -1.87 -15.98
CA THR A 90 -15.25 -0.84 -15.32
C THR A 90 -15.36 0.45 -16.11
N SER A 91 -14.32 0.78 -16.89
CA SER A 91 -14.24 1.96 -17.75
C SER A 91 -14.98 1.78 -19.08
N SER A 92 -15.40 0.56 -19.42
CA SER A 92 -15.99 0.25 -20.72
C SER A 92 -17.51 0.20 -20.63
N ALA A 93 -18.18 1.02 -21.43
CA ALA A 93 -19.63 1.03 -21.57
C ALA A 93 -20.08 0.06 -22.67
N ILE A 94 -20.72 -1.06 -22.29
CA ILE A 94 -21.30 -2.02 -23.23
C ILE A 94 -22.74 -1.61 -23.53
N ILE A 95 -22.99 -1.04 -24.70
CA ILE A 95 -24.34 -0.60 -25.09
C ILE A 95 -25.18 -1.83 -25.46
N LEU A 96 -26.26 -2.07 -24.72
CA LEU A 96 -27.16 -3.18 -24.98
C LEU A 96 -28.14 -2.85 -26.13
N PRO A 97 -28.45 -3.81 -27.03
CA PRO A 97 -29.31 -3.56 -28.18
C PRO A 97 -30.75 -3.17 -27.83
N ASP A 98 -31.26 -3.58 -26.66
CA ASP A 98 -32.65 -3.37 -26.24
C ASP A 98 -32.73 -2.51 -24.97
N ALA A 99 -33.31 -1.31 -25.09
CA ALA A 99 -33.48 -0.35 -24.00
C ALA A 99 -34.44 -0.82 -22.88
N THR A 100 -35.21 -1.89 -23.13
CA THR A 100 -36.10 -2.50 -22.13
C THR A 100 -35.41 -3.56 -21.28
N THR A 101 -34.11 -3.78 -21.47
CA THR A 101 -33.32 -4.74 -20.66
C THR A 101 -33.37 -4.36 -19.18
N ARG A 102 -33.68 -5.34 -18.33
CA ARG A 102 -33.72 -5.20 -16.86
C ARG A 102 -32.88 -6.24 -16.13
N ASP A 103 -32.45 -7.28 -16.82
CA ASP A 103 -31.53 -8.26 -16.28
C ASP A 103 -30.57 -8.79 -17.35
N VAL A 104 -29.40 -9.26 -16.93
CA VAL A 104 -28.38 -9.85 -17.81
C VAL A 104 -27.72 -11.07 -17.19
N THR A 105 -27.37 -12.03 -18.04
CA THR A 105 -26.44 -13.12 -17.73
C THR A 105 -25.16 -12.88 -18.53
N ILE A 106 -24.01 -12.96 -17.87
CA ILE A 106 -22.70 -12.71 -18.49
C ILE A 106 -21.86 -13.97 -18.31
N SER A 107 -21.25 -14.44 -19.40
CA SER A 107 -20.29 -15.54 -19.42
C SER A 107 -19.07 -15.14 -20.23
N CYS A 108 -17.88 -15.61 -19.84
CA CYS A 108 -16.70 -15.48 -20.69
C CYS A 108 -16.59 -16.71 -21.60
N SER A 109 -16.51 -16.50 -22.91
CA SER A 109 -16.41 -17.56 -23.90
C SER A 109 -14.95 -17.90 -24.23
N SER A 110 -14.06 -16.89 -24.29
CA SER A 110 -12.65 -17.10 -24.57
C SER A 110 -11.76 -15.99 -24.01
N VAL A 111 -10.51 -16.33 -23.71
CA VAL A 111 -9.46 -15.40 -23.26
C VAL A 111 -8.18 -15.70 -24.02
N VAL A 112 -7.52 -14.67 -24.54
CA VAL A 112 -6.22 -14.75 -25.22
C VAL A 112 -5.16 -14.16 -24.31
N PHE A 113 -4.02 -14.85 -24.20
CA PHE A 113 -2.88 -14.42 -23.41
C PHE A 113 -1.82 -13.72 -24.27
N SER A 114 -0.95 -12.94 -23.64
CA SER A 114 0.14 -12.22 -24.32
C SER A 114 1.14 -13.13 -25.05
N ASP A 115 1.23 -14.41 -24.66
CA ASP A 115 2.05 -15.42 -25.33
C ASP A 115 1.38 -16.05 -26.56
N GLY A 116 0.18 -15.60 -26.92
CA GLY A 116 -0.61 -16.10 -28.05
C GLY A 116 -1.39 -17.38 -27.77
N THR A 117 -1.30 -17.95 -26.56
CA THR A 117 -2.17 -19.06 -26.16
C THR A 117 -3.57 -18.56 -25.82
N ALA A 118 -4.57 -19.43 -25.89
CA ALA A 118 -5.96 -19.07 -25.60
C ALA A 118 -6.64 -20.11 -24.71
N TRP A 119 -7.53 -19.62 -23.85
CA TRP A 119 -8.50 -20.41 -23.11
C TRP A 119 -9.88 -20.25 -23.75
N SER A 120 -10.67 -21.31 -23.74
CA SER A 120 -12.07 -21.31 -24.19
C SER A 120 -12.95 -22.01 -23.17
N SER A 121 -14.12 -21.44 -22.90
CA SER A 121 -15.10 -22.03 -22.00
C SER A 121 -15.73 -23.27 -22.62
N ASP A 122 -15.95 -24.31 -21.81
CA ASP A 122 -16.84 -25.41 -22.18
C ASP A 122 -18.29 -24.88 -22.17
N PRO A 123 -19.05 -25.00 -23.29
CA PRO A 123 -20.44 -24.57 -23.36
C PRO A 123 -21.38 -25.21 -22.34
N ASN A 124 -21.01 -26.37 -21.77
CA ASN A 124 -21.82 -27.07 -20.78
C ASN A 124 -21.52 -26.63 -19.33
N THR A 125 -20.48 -25.82 -19.11
CA THR A 125 -20.08 -25.42 -17.77
C THR A 125 -20.75 -24.11 -17.36
N SER A 126 -21.45 -24.15 -16.23
CA SER A 126 -22.14 -22.98 -15.68
C SER A 126 -21.22 -22.14 -14.82
N TRP A 127 -21.37 -20.83 -14.93
CA TRP A 127 -20.74 -19.86 -14.05
C TRP A 127 -21.46 -19.86 -12.70
N LYS A 128 -20.71 -20.07 -11.62
CA LYS A 128 -21.23 -20.18 -10.26
C LYS A 128 -20.64 -19.08 -9.39
N SER A 129 -21.40 -18.64 -8.39
CA SER A 129 -20.91 -17.67 -7.41
C SER A 129 -19.87 -18.31 -6.50
N ILE A 130 -18.73 -17.64 -6.34
CA ILE A 130 -17.73 -17.98 -5.33
C ILE A 130 -18.33 -17.66 -3.97
N PRO A 131 -18.37 -18.61 -3.02
CA PRO A 131 -18.90 -18.36 -1.68
C PRO A 131 -18.20 -17.18 -1.00
N THR A 132 -18.99 -16.33 -0.33
CA THR A 132 -18.48 -15.17 0.39
C THR A 132 -17.49 -15.56 1.48
N GLU A 133 -16.44 -14.76 1.60
CA GLU A 133 -15.42 -14.91 2.63
C GLU A 133 -16.04 -14.83 4.02
N LYS A 134 -15.55 -15.67 4.94
CA LYS A 134 -15.92 -15.61 6.35
C LYS A 134 -14.80 -14.90 7.13
N PRO A 135 -15.06 -13.73 7.73
CA PRO A 135 -14.09 -13.04 8.56
C PRO A 135 -13.60 -13.92 9.72
N LEU A 136 -12.34 -13.77 10.14
CA LEU A 136 -11.82 -14.52 11.29
C LEU A 136 -12.59 -14.23 12.59
N SER A 137 -13.16 -13.03 12.73
CA SER A 137 -14.03 -12.64 13.85
C SER A 137 -15.27 -13.50 14.00
N ASP A 138 -15.72 -14.15 12.93
CA ASP A 138 -16.92 -15.01 12.94
C ASP A 138 -16.57 -16.45 13.36
N ILE A 139 -15.28 -16.79 13.42
CA ILE A 139 -14.77 -18.13 13.71
C ILE A 139 -14.14 -18.17 15.11
N PHE A 140 -13.45 -17.09 15.49
CA PHE A 140 -12.84 -16.93 16.80
C PHE A 140 -13.71 -16.03 17.70
N ASP A 141 -14.49 -16.67 18.58
CA ASP A 141 -15.31 -15.96 19.57
C ASP A 141 -14.48 -15.19 20.61
N ASP A 142 -13.27 -15.70 20.92
CA ASP A 142 -12.36 -15.12 21.92
C ASP A 142 -11.27 -14.27 21.22
N PRO A 143 -11.27 -12.94 21.42
CA PRO A 143 -10.27 -12.04 20.83
C PRO A 143 -8.84 -12.40 21.19
N GLU A 144 -8.57 -12.92 22.39
CA GLU A 144 -7.21 -13.27 22.78
C GLU A 144 -6.68 -14.49 22.01
N VAL A 145 -7.56 -15.41 21.64
CA VAL A 145 -7.21 -16.58 20.82
C VAL A 145 -7.00 -16.15 19.37
N LEU A 146 -7.79 -15.19 18.88
CA LEU A 146 -7.58 -14.56 17.58
C LEU A 146 -6.24 -13.82 17.51
N ASP A 147 -5.89 -13.04 18.52
CA ASP A 147 -4.60 -12.34 18.60
C ASP A 147 -3.43 -13.34 18.61
N TYR A 148 -3.57 -14.44 19.36
CA TYR A 148 -2.58 -15.52 19.34
C TYR A 148 -2.46 -16.15 17.94
N PHE A 149 -3.59 -16.41 17.25
CA PHE A 149 -3.59 -16.91 15.88
C PHE A 149 -2.88 -15.95 14.92
N ILE A 150 -3.19 -14.65 14.98
CA ILE A 150 -2.59 -13.61 14.14
C ILE A 150 -1.09 -13.48 14.43
N ALA A 151 -0.67 -13.53 15.70
CA ALA A 151 0.74 -13.48 16.06
C ALA A 151 1.54 -14.69 15.52
N GLU A 152 0.93 -15.87 15.48
CA GLU A 152 1.58 -17.08 14.96
C GLU A 152 1.60 -17.14 13.42
N ASN A 153 0.56 -16.61 12.75
CA ASN A 153 0.37 -16.78 11.30
C ASN A 153 0.63 -15.51 10.46
N GLY A 154 0.63 -14.32 11.06
CA GLY A 154 0.88 -13.02 10.43
C GLY A 154 -0.32 -12.07 10.45
N SER A 155 -0.02 -10.77 10.52
CA SER A 155 -1.00 -9.68 10.63
C SER A 155 -1.89 -9.47 9.40
N ASP A 156 -1.55 -10.08 8.27
CA ASP A 156 -2.31 -10.03 7.02
C ASP A 156 -3.46 -11.06 6.97
N CYS A 157 -3.59 -11.95 7.96
CA CYS A 157 -4.70 -12.90 8.02
C CYS A 157 -6.01 -12.20 8.38
N CYS A 158 -7.04 -12.36 7.54
CA CYS A 158 -8.33 -11.68 7.67
C CYS A 158 -9.55 -12.60 7.58
N CYS A 159 -9.44 -13.79 6.98
CA CYS A 159 -10.58 -14.69 6.75
C CYS A 159 -10.27 -16.19 6.95
N GLU A 160 -11.33 -17.02 7.00
CA GLU A 160 -11.22 -18.48 6.97
C GLU A 160 -10.59 -18.95 5.65
N PRO A 161 -9.51 -19.74 5.66
CA PRO A 161 -9.06 -20.45 4.47
C PRO A 161 -10.15 -21.41 3.99
N ALA A 162 -10.51 -21.31 2.71
CA ALA A 162 -11.58 -22.10 2.12
C ALA A 162 -11.10 -22.83 0.86
N LEU A 163 -11.56 -24.07 0.69
CA LEU A 163 -11.34 -24.85 -0.52
C LEU A 163 -12.66 -24.95 -1.30
N TYR A 164 -12.60 -24.71 -2.61
CA TYR A 164 -13.74 -24.80 -3.52
C TYR A 164 -13.46 -25.86 -4.60
N PRO A 165 -13.60 -27.17 -4.29
CA PRO A 165 -13.23 -28.24 -5.22
C PRO A 165 -13.97 -28.17 -6.55
N ASP A 166 -15.28 -27.86 -6.52
CA ASP A 166 -16.13 -27.75 -7.72
C ASP A 166 -15.75 -26.58 -8.64
N LEU A 167 -14.97 -25.63 -8.13
CA LEU A 167 -14.45 -24.49 -8.88
C LEU A 167 -12.95 -24.63 -9.17
N GLU A 168 -12.28 -25.66 -8.66
CA GLU A 168 -10.80 -25.79 -8.75
C GLU A 168 -10.06 -24.56 -8.18
N LEU A 169 -10.62 -23.96 -7.13
CA LEU A 169 -10.09 -22.78 -6.46
C LEU A 169 -9.87 -23.05 -4.96
N TRP A 170 -8.98 -22.27 -4.35
CA TRP A 170 -8.86 -22.14 -2.92
C TRP A 170 -8.52 -20.71 -2.51
N GLN A 171 -8.92 -20.34 -1.31
CA GLN A 171 -8.68 -19.03 -0.70
C GLN A 171 -7.74 -19.19 0.50
N CYS A 172 -6.73 -18.31 0.59
CA CYS A 172 -5.81 -18.30 1.72
C CYS A 172 -6.38 -17.50 2.91
N ALA A 173 -5.71 -17.57 4.07
CA ALA A 173 -6.11 -16.83 5.27
C ALA A 173 -6.08 -15.29 5.10
N ALA A 174 -5.34 -14.78 4.11
CA ALA A 174 -5.25 -13.35 3.77
C ALA A 174 -6.27 -12.92 2.69
N GLY A 175 -7.27 -13.75 2.37
CA GLY A 175 -8.35 -13.42 1.42
C GLY A 175 -8.02 -13.64 -0.06
N HIS A 176 -6.79 -13.97 -0.42
CA HIS A 176 -6.40 -14.10 -1.82
C HIS A 176 -6.86 -15.42 -2.45
N LEU A 177 -7.45 -15.34 -3.65
CA LEU A 177 -7.85 -16.50 -4.44
C LEU A 177 -6.68 -17.10 -5.22
N ASN A 178 -6.66 -18.43 -5.26
CA ASN A 178 -5.63 -19.22 -5.92
C ASN A 178 -6.28 -20.40 -6.65
N THR A 179 -5.63 -20.87 -7.70
CA THR A 179 -6.05 -22.09 -8.39
C THR A 179 -5.51 -23.33 -7.67
N THR A 180 -6.14 -24.49 -7.84
CA THR A 180 -5.65 -25.75 -7.25
C THR A 180 -4.28 -26.20 -7.79
N GLU A 181 -3.82 -25.63 -8.91
CA GLU A 181 -2.45 -25.80 -9.41
C GLU A 181 -1.40 -25.06 -8.56
N GLU A 182 -1.83 -24.05 -7.79
CA GLU A 182 -0.98 -23.26 -6.91
C GLU A 182 -0.92 -23.91 -5.53
N LYS A 183 0.27 -24.43 -5.17
CA LYS A 183 0.50 -25.08 -3.87
C LYS A 183 0.60 -24.08 -2.71
N GLU A 184 1.01 -22.87 -3.03
CA GLU A 184 1.22 -21.75 -2.11
C GLU A 184 0.50 -20.53 -2.68
N CYS A 185 0.07 -19.64 -1.81
CA CYS A 185 -0.63 -18.44 -2.22
C CYS A 185 0.28 -17.55 -3.05
N HIS A 186 -0.20 -17.11 -4.22
CA HIS A 186 0.59 -16.26 -5.13
C HIS A 186 0.99 -14.91 -4.51
N CYS A 187 0.24 -14.41 -3.52
CA CYS A 187 0.50 -13.12 -2.86
C CYS A 187 1.28 -13.28 -1.55
N CYS A 188 0.78 -14.11 -0.61
CA CYS A 188 1.35 -14.19 0.73
C CYS A 188 2.29 -15.39 0.94
N GLY A 189 2.45 -16.27 -0.05
CA GLY A 189 3.38 -17.41 -0.03
C GLY A 189 2.99 -18.57 0.90
N ARG A 190 1.87 -18.48 1.63
CA ARG A 190 1.45 -19.54 2.55
C ARG A 190 0.73 -20.67 1.82
N PRO A 191 0.97 -21.95 2.17
CA PRO A 191 0.17 -23.06 1.66
C PRO A 191 -1.25 -23.02 2.24
N PHE A 192 -2.16 -23.76 1.61
CA PHE A 192 -3.48 -23.98 2.18
C PHE A 192 -3.38 -24.77 3.50
N PHE A 193 -4.11 -24.33 4.52
CA PHE A 193 -4.25 -25.03 5.80
C PHE A 193 -5.65 -24.82 6.36
N HIS A 194 -6.12 -25.76 7.18
CA HIS A 194 -7.37 -25.61 7.90
C HIS A 194 -7.13 -24.95 9.25
N ILE A 195 -8.01 -24.01 9.62
CA ILE A 195 -8.04 -23.46 10.97
C ILE A 195 -8.82 -24.42 11.87
N SER A 196 -8.21 -24.80 12.98
CA SER A 196 -8.86 -25.53 14.06
C SER A 196 -8.83 -24.65 15.31
N VAL A 197 -9.95 -23.98 15.60
CA VAL A 197 -10.05 -23.07 16.76
C VAL A 197 -9.74 -23.80 18.06
N SER A 198 -10.22 -25.04 18.22
CA SER A 198 -9.92 -25.86 19.40
C SER A 198 -8.43 -26.11 19.58
N ASP A 199 -7.68 -26.30 18.49
CA ASP A 199 -6.23 -26.53 18.56
C ASP A 199 -5.51 -25.24 18.96
N TYR A 200 -5.95 -24.07 18.48
CA TYR A 200 -5.42 -22.79 18.91
C TYR A 200 -5.74 -22.46 20.36
N VAL A 201 -6.97 -22.77 20.82
CA VAL A 201 -7.36 -22.65 22.24
C VAL A 201 -6.47 -23.54 23.11
N GLN A 202 -6.25 -24.79 22.70
CA GLN A 202 -5.42 -25.74 23.43
C GLN A 202 -3.95 -25.28 23.47
N ARG A 203 -3.37 -24.88 22.33
CA ARG A 203 -2.00 -24.39 22.26
C ARG A 203 -1.75 -23.12 23.06
N LYS A 204 -2.71 -22.17 23.05
CA LYS A 204 -2.63 -20.96 23.88
C LYS A 204 -2.58 -21.32 25.37
N LYS A 205 -3.46 -22.23 25.82
CA LYS A 205 -3.45 -22.73 27.21
C LYS A 205 -2.13 -23.41 27.55
N GLU A 206 -1.63 -24.30 26.70
CA GLU A 206 -0.35 -24.99 26.91
C GLU A 206 0.84 -24.00 26.97
N TYR A 207 0.82 -22.97 26.13
CA TYR A 207 1.81 -21.90 26.14
C TYR A 207 1.77 -21.10 27.45
N GLU A 208 0.57 -20.70 27.90
CA GLU A 208 0.35 -19.99 29.15
C GLU A 208 0.75 -20.82 30.37
N GLU A 209 0.34 -22.10 30.44
CA GLU A 209 0.72 -23.03 31.50
C GLU A 209 2.24 -23.25 31.54
N LYS A 210 2.89 -23.43 30.38
CA LYS A 210 4.34 -23.59 30.29
C LYS A 210 5.08 -22.34 30.75
N ASN A 211 4.58 -21.15 30.42
CA ASN A 211 5.19 -19.89 30.85
C ASN A 211 4.95 -19.64 32.34
N ALA A 212 3.76 -19.95 32.86
CA ALA A 212 3.46 -19.88 34.29
C ALA A 212 4.34 -20.85 35.09
N ALA A 213 4.49 -22.10 34.63
CA ALA A 213 5.34 -23.10 35.27
C ALA A 213 6.83 -22.71 35.23
N LYS A 214 7.30 -22.12 34.12
CA LYS A 214 8.67 -21.56 34.05
C LYS A 214 8.85 -20.41 35.04
N ALA A 215 7.90 -19.47 35.10
CA ALA A 215 7.96 -18.35 36.03
C ALA A 215 7.90 -18.82 37.50
N GLU A 216 7.12 -19.85 37.82
CA GLU A 216 7.08 -20.45 39.16
C GLU A 216 8.38 -21.20 39.50
N ALA A 217 8.92 -21.97 38.56
CA ALA A 217 10.20 -22.65 38.72
C ALA A 217 11.34 -21.65 38.97
N GLU A 218 11.37 -20.54 38.23
CA GLU A 218 12.34 -19.46 38.43
C GLU A 218 12.17 -18.77 39.79
N ARG A 219 10.93 -18.53 40.24
CA ARG A 219 10.64 -18.03 41.60
C ARG A 219 11.09 -19.00 42.68
N LEU A 220 10.85 -20.29 42.51
CA LEU A 220 11.25 -21.32 43.47
C LEU A 220 12.78 -21.50 43.50
N GLU A 221 13.45 -21.40 42.35
CA GLU A 221 14.91 -21.41 42.28
C GLU A 221 15.54 -20.19 42.94
N THR A 222 15.00 -18.99 42.70
CA THR A 222 15.48 -17.75 43.33
C THR A 222 15.25 -17.79 44.85
N GLU A 223 14.12 -18.34 45.31
CA GLU A 223 13.86 -18.55 46.74
C GLU A 223 14.78 -19.62 47.35
N LYS A 224 15.03 -20.72 46.65
CA LYS A 224 15.99 -21.75 47.08
C LYS A 224 17.42 -21.21 47.11
N ARG A 225 17.84 -20.39 46.13
CA ARG A 225 19.16 -19.75 46.10
C ARG A 225 19.35 -18.78 47.26
N THR A 226 18.32 -17.98 47.59
CA THR A 226 18.35 -17.05 48.74
C THR A 226 18.27 -17.78 50.09
N GLN A 227 17.50 -18.86 50.21
CA GLN A 227 17.48 -19.71 51.41
C GLN A 227 18.78 -20.51 51.59
N ALA A 228 19.38 -21.02 50.50
CA ALA A 228 20.66 -21.73 50.51
C ALA A 228 21.83 -20.80 50.88
N GLN A 229 21.83 -19.54 50.42
CA GLN A 229 22.77 -18.51 50.87
C GLN A 229 22.64 -18.23 52.38
N LYS A 230 21.41 -18.17 52.91
CA LYS A 230 21.15 -17.98 54.36
C LYS A 230 21.51 -19.23 55.19
N ALA A 231 21.47 -20.41 54.61
CA ALA A 231 21.81 -21.67 55.28
C ALA A 231 23.31 -22.00 55.26
N ARG A 232 24.06 -21.57 54.23
CA ARG A 232 25.52 -21.78 54.10
C ARG A 232 26.35 -21.02 55.12
N THR A 233 25.82 -19.96 55.75
CA THR A 233 26.53 -19.18 56.78
C THR A 233 26.55 -19.81 58.18
N LYS A 234 25.87 -20.95 58.42
CA LYS A 234 25.67 -21.51 59.78
C LYS A 234 26.23 -22.91 60.05
N LYS A 235 26.90 -23.59 59.11
CA LYS A 235 27.31 -25.00 59.28
C LYS A 235 28.78 -25.28 58.93
N CYS A 236 29.70 -24.67 59.66
CA CYS A 236 31.10 -25.11 59.76
C CYS A 236 31.47 -25.34 61.24
N LEU A 237 31.18 -26.52 61.82
CA LEU A 237 31.76 -26.97 63.10
C LEU A 237 31.61 -28.52 63.32
N ARG A 238 32.75 -29.24 63.26
CA ARG A 238 33.17 -30.51 63.96
C ARG A 238 32.78 -31.96 63.48
N ILE A 239 33.75 -32.64 62.83
CA ILE A 239 34.41 -34.00 62.97
C ILE A 239 33.85 -35.01 64.03
N GLY A 240 33.84 -36.37 63.94
CA GLY A 240 34.26 -37.42 62.97
C GLY A 240 34.27 -38.90 63.54
N ALA A 241 34.26 -39.92 62.63
CA ALA A 241 34.88 -41.29 62.55
C ALA A 241 35.03 -42.26 63.76
N LEU A 242 35.19 -43.61 63.68
CA LEU A 242 35.01 -44.79 62.76
C LEU A 242 35.79 -46.00 63.40
N SER A 243 35.44 -47.28 63.19
CA SER A 243 36.41 -48.40 63.40
C SER A 243 36.13 -49.67 62.56
N VAL A 244 36.39 -49.61 61.25
CA VAL A 244 36.63 -50.78 60.35
C VAL A 244 37.95 -50.52 59.61
N PHE A 245 39.01 -50.25 60.39
CA PHE A 245 40.09 -49.36 59.98
C PHE A 245 41.31 -50.06 59.35
N THR A 246 41.55 -51.36 59.54
CA THR A 246 42.92 -51.90 59.36
C THR A 246 43.21 -52.60 58.02
N ALA A 247 42.28 -53.36 57.42
CA ALA A 247 42.47 -53.88 56.05
C ALA A 247 42.10 -52.83 54.98
N ALA A 248 41.20 -51.91 55.33
CA ALA A 248 40.93 -50.69 54.58
C ALA A 248 42.17 -49.77 54.56
N LEU A 249 43.00 -49.73 55.61
CA LEU A 249 44.09 -48.76 55.74
C LEU A 249 45.10 -48.79 54.58
N ILE A 250 45.46 -49.97 54.07
CA ILE A 250 46.53 -50.11 53.07
C ILE A 250 46.01 -49.78 51.66
N ILE A 251 44.80 -50.24 51.32
CA ILE A 251 44.09 -49.84 50.09
C ILE A 251 43.72 -48.36 50.15
N MET A 252 43.34 -47.84 51.33
CA MET A 252 43.11 -46.41 51.59
C MET A 252 44.38 -45.59 51.45
N ILE A 253 45.55 -46.04 51.90
CA ILE A 253 46.80 -45.29 51.74
C ILE A 253 47.16 -45.16 50.25
N VAL A 254 47.07 -46.24 49.48
CA VAL A 254 47.38 -46.22 48.03
C VAL A 254 46.34 -45.47 47.21
N LEU A 255 45.03 -45.70 47.45
CA LEU A 255 43.95 -44.89 46.86
C LEU A 255 44.05 -43.43 47.32
N SER A 256 44.51 -43.15 48.54
CA SER A 256 44.64 -41.78 49.02
C SER A 256 45.80 -41.02 48.37
N ALA A 257 46.94 -41.69 48.15
CA ALA A 257 48.08 -41.05 47.51
C ALA A 257 47.83 -40.78 46.02
N VAL A 258 47.16 -41.70 45.32
CA VAL A 258 46.93 -41.62 43.87
C VAL A 258 45.65 -40.85 43.50
N LEU A 259 44.60 -40.88 44.33
CA LEU A 259 43.34 -40.18 44.04
C LEU A 259 43.11 -38.96 44.94
N TRP A 260 43.39 -39.03 46.25
CA TRP A 260 43.05 -37.94 47.18
C TRP A 260 43.99 -36.74 47.10
N ILE A 261 45.31 -36.94 46.99
CA ILE A 261 46.27 -35.84 46.90
C ILE A 261 46.01 -34.97 45.66
N PRO A 262 45.90 -35.54 44.43
CA PRO A 262 45.61 -34.73 43.25
C PRO A 262 44.16 -34.18 43.26
N LEU A 263 43.18 -34.91 43.79
CA LEU A 263 41.81 -34.40 43.91
C LEU A 263 41.71 -33.23 44.90
N LYS A 264 42.44 -33.26 46.02
CA LYS A 264 42.53 -32.12 46.95
C LYS A 264 43.18 -30.90 46.31
N LYS A 265 44.18 -31.10 45.45
CA LYS A 265 44.78 -30.01 44.70
C LYS A 265 43.79 -29.40 43.70
N ALA A 266 43.06 -30.23 42.95
CA ALA A 266 41.99 -29.78 42.07
C ALA A 266 40.89 -29.04 42.84
N GLN A 267 40.48 -29.54 44.01
CA GLN A 267 39.52 -28.88 44.89
C GLN A 267 40.05 -27.53 45.40
N SER A 268 41.33 -27.44 45.78
CA SER A 268 41.90 -26.16 46.22
C SER A 268 41.94 -25.10 45.11
N LEU A 269 42.11 -25.52 43.85
CA LEU A 269 42.01 -24.62 42.68
C LEU A 269 40.56 -24.18 42.46
N TYR A 270 39.59 -25.08 42.63
CA TYR A 270 38.17 -24.75 42.57
C TYR A 270 37.76 -23.76 43.67
N ASP A 271 38.22 -23.99 44.91
CA ASP A 271 37.95 -23.12 46.06
C ASP A 271 38.66 -21.76 45.92
N ALA A 272 39.78 -21.71 45.20
CA ALA A 272 40.49 -20.48 44.83
C ALA A 272 39.86 -19.73 43.64
N GLY A 273 38.82 -20.29 42.99
CA GLY A 273 38.15 -19.68 41.84
C GLY A 273 38.85 -19.90 40.49
N GLU A 274 39.91 -20.72 40.44
CA GLU A 274 40.62 -21.07 39.21
C GLU A 274 39.97 -22.28 38.51
N TYR A 275 38.73 -22.10 38.04
CA TYR A 275 37.88 -23.21 37.54
C TYR A 275 38.47 -23.96 36.33
N GLU A 276 39.16 -23.26 35.42
CA GLU A 276 39.83 -23.87 34.25
C GLU A 276 41.01 -24.77 34.67
N ALA A 277 41.83 -24.28 35.61
CA ALA A 277 42.94 -25.04 36.16
C ALA A 277 42.44 -26.24 36.99
N ALA A 278 41.34 -26.05 37.73
CA ALA A 278 40.68 -27.11 38.49
C ALA A 278 40.09 -28.20 37.57
N LEU A 279 39.45 -27.81 36.47
CA LEU A 279 38.91 -28.74 35.46
C LEU A 279 40.00 -29.59 34.82
N SER A 280 41.08 -28.97 34.34
CA SER A 280 42.22 -29.67 33.73
C SER A 280 42.92 -30.64 34.71
N ALA A 281 42.95 -30.29 36.01
CA ALA A 281 43.48 -31.15 37.06
C ALA A 281 42.54 -32.32 37.39
N ALA A 282 41.23 -32.11 37.36
CA ALA A 282 40.21 -33.12 37.68
C ALA A 282 40.01 -34.16 36.56
N GLU A 283 40.05 -33.78 35.29
CA GLU A 283 39.88 -34.69 34.14
C GLU A 283 40.95 -35.79 34.06
N LYS A 284 42.15 -35.52 34.60
CA LYS A 284 43.27 -36.47 34.65
C LYS A 284 43.11 -37.53 35.73
N ILE A 285 42.07 -37.44 36.57
CA ILE A 285 41.85 -38.30 37.73
C ILE A 285 40.64 -39.22 37.47
N PRO A 286 40.79 -40.55 37.52
CA PRO A 286 39.66 -41.46 37.39
C PRO A 286 38.83 -41.52 38.69
N GLY A 287 37.50 -41.53 38.59
CA GLY A 287 36.60 -41.76 39.73
C GLY A 287 35.38 -40.84 39.74
N SER A 288 34.33 -41.24 40.47
CA SER A 288 33.06 -40.48 40.56
C SER A 288 33.25 -39.08 41.13
N ASN A 289 34.11 -38.92 42.13
CA ASN A 289 34.31 -37.62 42.81
C ASN A 289 35.06 -36.62 41.92
N ALA A 290 36.01 -37.11 41.11
CA ALA A 290 36.70 -36.27 40.13
C ALA A 290 35.76 -35.83 39.00
N ARG A 291 34.88 -36.75 38.53
CA ARG A 291 33.82 -36.41 37.55
C ARG A 291 32.85 -35.37 38.09
N GLN A 292 32.38 -35.53 39.33
CA GLN A 292 31.51 -34.54 39.98
C GLN A 292 32.19 -33.17 40.11
N LEU A 293 33.49 -33.13 40.43
CA LEU A 293 34.25 -31.88 40.47
C LEU A 293 34.39 -31.27 39.07
N SER A 294 34.71 -32.05 38.04
CA SER A 294 34.78 -31.58 36.65
C SER A 294 33.44 -31.03 36.16
N GLU A 295 32.32 -31.70 36.45
CA GLU A 295 30.96 -31.21 36.16
C GLU A 295 30.66 -29.90 36.89
N SER A 296 31.08 -29.78 38.15
CA SER A 296 30.93 -28.54 38.92
C SER A 296 31.79 -27.40 38.36
N CYS A 297 33.01 -27.70 37.88
CA CYS A 297 33.88 -26.71 37.22
C CYS A 297 33.27 -26.23 35.90
N SER A 298 32.83 -27.15 35.03
CA SER A 298 32.27 -26.80 33.73
C SER A 298 30.98 -25.99 33.85
N ALA A 299 30.10 -26.35 34.80
CA ALA A 299 28.91 -25.57 35.12
C ALA A 299 29.27 -24.13 35.56
N ARG A 300 30.31 -23.97 36.39
CA ARG A 300 30.72 -22.65 36.89
C ARG A 300 31.42 -21.80 35.82
N ILE A 301 32.22 -22.41 34.94
CA ILE A 301 32.83 -21.74 33.79
C ILE A 301 31.75 -21.20 32.86
N GLU A 302 30.74 -22.02 32.57
CA GLU A 302 29.62 -21.63 31.71
C GLU A 302 28.77 -20.53 32.35
N GLU A 303 28.51 -20.59 33.66
CA GLU A 303 27.82 -19.52 34.39
C GLU A 303 28.59 -18.18 34.30
N ILE A 304 29.91 -18.21 34.48
CA ILE A 304 30.76 -17.00 34.34
C ILE A 304 30.75 -16.47 32.91
N ARG A 305 30.71 -17.34 31.90
CA ARG A 305 30.62 -16.93 30.49
C ARG A 305 29.30 -16.20 30.23
N LEU A 306 28.18 -16.77 30.68
CA LEU A 306 26.87 -16.15 30.53
C LEU A 306 26.74 -14.85 31.32
N GLU A 307 27.31 -14.76 32.53
CA GLU A 307 27.37 -13.52 33.32
C GLU A 307 28.14 -12.42 32.57
N LYS A 308 29.28 -12.76 31.95
CA LYS A 308 30.06 -11.82 31.13
C LYS A 308 29.31 -11.37 29.88
N GLU A 309 28.68 -12.28 29.15
CA GLU A 309 27.89 -11.94 27.95
C GLU A 309 26.70 -11.05 28.30
N ALA A 310 26.03 -11.31 29.43
CA ALA A 310 24.96 -10.46 29.94
C ALA A 310 25.48 -9.06 30.34
N GLN A 311 26.64 -8.99 31.00
CA GLN A 311 27.26 -7.73 31.36
C GLN A 311 27.66 -6.90 30.13
N GLU A 312 28.33 -7.51 29.15
CA GLU A 312 28.70 -6.83 27.90
C GLU A 312 27.46 -6.32 27.14
N LYS A 313 26.38 -7.10 27.12
CA LYS A 313 25.12 -6.67 26.52
C LYS A 313 24.52 -5.46 27.25
N ALA A 314 24.48 -5.49 28.58
CA ALA A 314 23.97 -4.39 29.39
C ALA A 314 24.82 -3.10 29.24
N GLU A 315 26.14 -3.24 29.16
CA GLU A 315 27.06 -2.11 28.91
C GLU A 315 26.81 -1.50 27.53
N ARG A 316 26.58 -2.31 26.49
CA ARG A 316 26.23 -1.82 25.15
C ARG A 316 24.89 -1.08 25.13
N GLU A 317 23.86 -1.64 25.76
CA GLU A 317 22.55 -0.99 25.85
C GLU A 317 22.64 0.35 26.59
N THR A 318 23.43 0.42 27.67
CA THR A 318 23.65 1.66 28.42
C THR A 318 24.37 2.71 27.56
N ALA A 319 25.43 2.32 26.85
CA ALA A 319 26.18 3.24 25.97
C ALA A 319 25.31 3.79 24.81
N VAL A 320 24.41 2.96 24.27
CA VAL A 320 23.43 3.39 23.25
C VAL A 320 22.45 4.39 23.83
N LEU A 321 21.92 4.12 25.04
CA LEU A 321 20.99 5.01 25.72
C LEU A 321 21.64 6.36 26.05
N ASP A 322 22.87 6.38 26.57
CA ASP A 322 23.61 7.60 26.88
C ASP A 322 23.85 8.45 25.62
N ARG A 323 24.20 7.80 24.50
CA ARG A 323 24.40 8.48 23.21
C ARG A 323 23.08 9.08 22.69
N ALA A 324 22.00 8.31 22.74
CA ALA A 324 20.69 8.79 22.30
C ALA A 324 20.17 9.93 23.18
N GLN A 325 20.41 9.86 24.49
CA GLN A 325 20.04 10.92 25.43
C GLN A 325 20.81 12.21 25.15
N ALA A 326 22.10 12.13 24.80
CA ALA A 326 22.87 13.31 24.41
C ALA A 326 22.27 14.00 23.16
N PHE A 327 21.88 13.22 22.14
CA PHE A 327 21.18 13.77 20.98
C PHE A 327 19.82 14.37 21.34
N TYR A 328 19.07 13.73 22.24
CA TYR A 328 17.79 14.25 22.74
C TYR A 328 17.96 15.60 23.45
N ASP A 329 18.96 15.72 24.32
CA ASP A 329 19.24 16.94 25.09
C ASP A 329 19.71 18.10 24.18
N GLU A 330 20.37 17.79 23.07
CA GLU A 330 20.75 18.75 22.02
C GLU A 330 19.59 19.12 21.07
N GLY A 331 18.43 18.48 21.20
CA GLY A 331 17.27 18.69 20.31
C GLY A 331 17.40 18.00 18.94
N LEU A 332 18.37 17.11 18.79
CA LEU A 332 18.63 16.30 17.60
C LEU A 332 17.83 14.98 17.68
N TYR A 333 16.51 15.11 17.78
CA TYR A 333 15.62 13.96 18.00
C TYR A 333 15.70 12.86 16.92
N PRO A 334 15.89 13.16 15.62
CA PRO A 334 16.07 12.11 14.62
C PRO A 334 17.36 11.29 14.81
N ASP A 335 18.48 11.95 15.09
CA ASP A 335 19.76 11.29 15.37
C ASP A 335 19.67 10.41 16.63
N ALA A 336 18.87 10.85 17.63
CA ALA A 336 18.55 10.06 18.81
C ALA A 336 17.78 8.79 18.45
N VAL A 337 16.78 8.85 17.56
CA VAL A 337 16.00 7.68 17.11
C VAL A 337 16.86 6.71 16.31
N GLU A 338 17.74 7.22 15.44
CA GLU A 338 18.67 6.40 14.66
C GLU A 338 19.65 5.65 15.58
N ALA A 339 20.19 6.33 16.60
CA ALA A 339 21.08 5.72 17.58
C ALA A 339 20.43 4.54 18.34
N LEU A 340 19.10 4.55 18.50
CA LEU A 340 18.32 3.52 19.20
C LEU A 340 17.90 2.34 18.29
N GLN A 341 18.28 2.32 17.01
CA GLN A 341 17.89 1.26 16.06
C GLN A 341 18.56 -0.08 16.38
N GLY A 342 17.79 -1.17 16.25
CA GLY A 342 18.29 -2.53 16.48
C GLY A 342 18.35 -2.95 17.96
N PHE A 343 17.93 -2.09 18.87
CA PHE A 343 17.82 -2.38 20.31
C PHE A 343 16.38 -2.25 20.79
N SER A 344 16.00 -3.06 21.79
CA SER A 344 14.69 -2.97 22.46
C SER A 344 14.85 -3.33 23.92
N SER A 345 14.44 -2.40 24.78
CA SER A 345 14.33 -2.51 26.22
C SER A 345 13.40 -1.41 26.72
N GLN A 346 12.77 -1.57 27.89
CA GLN A 346 11.83 -0.57 28.41
C GLN A 346 12.37 0.88 28.40
N PRO A 347 13.62 1.16 28.84
CA PRO A 347 14.17 2.52 28.78
C PRO A 347 14.41 3.03 27.35
N ILE A 348 14.86 2.15 26.44
CA ILE A 348 15.11 2.48 25.03
C ILE A 348 13.79 2.81 24.31
N ASP A 349 12.76 2.00 24.55
CA ASP A 349 11.45 2.18 23.93
C ASP A 349 10.78 3.45 24.46
N GLN A 350 10.91 3.75 25.76
CA GLN A 350 10.43 4.99 26.36
C GLN A 350 11.12 6.23 25.77
N LEU A 351 12.46 6.26 25.71
CA LEU A 351 13.20 7.39 25.14
C LEU A 351 12.85 7.57 23.66
N ARG A 352 12.73 6.47 22.90
CA ARG A 352 12.27 6.51 21.52
C ARG A 352 10.94 7.24 21.42
N ASP A 353 9.94 6.84 22.21
CA ASP A 353 8.61 7.45 22.22
C ASP A 353 8.60 8.93 22.63
N ASP A 354 9.53 9.34 23.50
CA ASP A 354 9.67 10.75 23.88
C ASP A 354 10.37 11.58 22.79
N CYS A 355 11.37 11.04 22.08
CA CYS A 355 11.94 11.68 20.86
C CYS A 355 10.84 11.94 19.83
N LYS A 356 10.01 10.93 19.61
CA LYS A 356 8.91 10.95 18.65
C LYS A 356 7.89 12.05 18.96
N LYS A 357 7.45 12.17 20.21
CA LYS A 357 6.55 13.27 20.64
C LYS A 357 7.20 14.65 20.47
N ALA A 358 8.51 14.76 20.70
CA ALA A 358 9.23 16.01 20.56
C ALA A 358 9.33 16.44 19.08
N ILE A 359 9.55 15.48 18.17
CA ILE A 359 9.51 15.70 16.71
C ILE A 359 8.13 16.19 16.29
N ASP A 360 7.05 15.54 16.74
CA ASP A 360 5.67 15.93 16.43
C ASP A 360 5.38 17.36 16.92
N ALA A 361 5.79 17.70 18.14
CA ALA A 361 5.60 19.03 18.71
C ALA A 361 6.40 20.10 17.95
N GLN A 362 7.62 19.78 17.49
CA GLN A 362 8.45 20.70 16.72
C GLN A 362 7.89 20.95 15.32
N PHE A 363 7.44 19.88 14.64
CA PHE A 363 6.75 19.98 13.36
C PHE A 363 5.50 20.87 13.46
N LEU A 364 4.65 20.65 14.46
CA LEU A 364 3.47 21.48 14.69
C LEU A 364 3.84 22.95 14.95
N SER A 365 4.88 23.22 15.75
CA SER A 365 5.33 24.59 15.99
C SER A 365 5.85 25.28 14.72
N ASP A 366 6.59 24.56 13.88
CA ASP A 366 7.13 25.10 12.63
C ASP A 366 6.01 25.34 11.60
N LEU A 367 5.03 24.43 11.51
CA LEU A 367 3.84 24.60 10.68
C LEU A 367 2.96 25.77 11.16
N GLU A 368 2.72 25.89 12.47
CA GLU A 368 1.99 27.01 13.06
C GLU A 368 2.69 28.35 12.82
N ARG A 369 4.02 28.40 12.93
CA ARG A 369 4.79 29.61 12.59
C ARG A 369 4.59 29.95 11.13
N ALA A 370 4.75 28.99 10.22
CA ALA A 370 4.59 29.23 8.80
C ALA A 370 3.17 29.74 8.46
N PHE A 371 2.13 29.17 9.08
CA PHE A 371 0.75 29.63 8.97
C PHE A 371 0.55 31.07 9.51
N VAL A 372 1.13 31.40 10.67
CA VAL A 372 1.06 32.75 11.25
C VAL A 372 1.83 33.76 10.38
N TYR A 373 2.94 33.35 9.77
CA TYR A 373 3.67 34.16 8.79
C TYR A 373 2.82 34.41 7.54
N ARG A 374 2.15 33.39 6.99
CA ARG A 374 1.21 33.48 5.87
C ARG A 374 0.06 34.46 6.16
N PHE A 375 -0.54 34.39 7.36
CA PHE A 375 -1.64 35.28 7.75
C PHE A 375 -1.19 36.75 7.89
N LYS A 376 0.06 36.98 8.33
CA LYS A 376 0.62 38.34 8.47
C LYS A 376 1.01 38.98 7.14
N LEU A 377 1.32 38.17 6.12
CA LEU A 377 1.83 38.61 4.82
C LEU A 377 0.75 38.67 3.72
N ALA A 378 -0.52 38.44 4.06
CA ALA A 378 -1.68 38.40 3.16
C ALA A 378 -1.99 39.71 2.39
N ASN A 379 -1.11 40.72 2.42
CA ASN A 379 -1.23 41.99 1.71
C ASN A 379 -0.02 42.29 0.79
N ASP A 380 0.98 41.40 0.66
CA ASP A 380 2.14 41.58 -0.24
C ASP A 380 2.48 40.27 -0.97
N ASP A 381 2.16 40.22 -2.27
CA ASP A 381 2.25 39.02 -3.13
C ASP A 381 3.64 38.36 -3.14
N ARG A 382 4.71 39.15 -2.97
CA ARG A 382 6.09 38.63 -3.02
C ARG A 382 6.46 37.83 -1.79
N SER A 383 5.93 38.21 -0.62
CA SER A 383 6.20 37.53 0.65
C SER A 383 5.33 36.28 0.84
N TYR A 384 4.21 36.17 0.13
CA TYR A 384 3.34 34.99 0.19
C TYR A 384 3.98 33.76 -0.47
N LYS A 385 4.63 33.94 -1.63
CA LYS A 385 5.34 32.86 -2.33
C LYS A 385 6.51 32.28 -1.51
N GLU A 386 7.32 33.16 -0.90
CA GLU A 386 8.42 32.77 -0.03
C GLU A 386 7.94 31.99 1.22
N CYS A 387 6.75 32.30 1.75
CA CYS A 387 6.15 31.53 2.83
C CYS A 387 5.76 30.11 2.41
N VAL A 388 5.22 29.95 1.19
CA VAL A 388 4.79 28.64 0.69
C VAL A 388 5.98 27.75 0.34
N GLU A 389 7.05 28.32 -0.22
CA GLU A 389 8.32 27.59 -0.43
C GLU A 389 8.91 27.12 0.91
N ALA A 390 8.92 27.97 1.94
CA ALA A 390 9.36 27.57 3.28
C ALA A 390 8.47 26.49 3.92
N GLU A 391 7.17 26.45 3.60
CA GLU A 391 6.26 25.40 4.07
C GLU A 391 6.48 24.06 3.36
N LEU A 392 6.76 24.09 2.06
CA LEU A 392 7.13 22.90 1.29
C LEU A 392 8.47 22.32 1.80
N ASP A 393 9.46 23.15 2.09
CA ASP A 393 10.72 22.73 2.70
C ASP A 393 10.50 22.07 4.07
N ILE A 394 9.54 22.57 4.87
CA ILE A 394 9.15 21.93 6.14
C ILE A 394 8.51 20.57 5.86
N LEU A 395 7.55 20.48 4.94
CA LEU A 395 6.90 19.21 4.62
C LEU A 395 7.90 18.18 4.06
N GLU A 396 8.84 18.59 3.22
CA GLU A 396 9.90 17.73 2.68
C GLU A 396 10.90 17.30 3.75
N LYS A 397 11.37 18.23 4.59
CA LYS A 397 12.25 17.92 5.72
C LYS A 397 11.63 16.89 6.65
N TYR A 398 10.32 16.95 6.89
CA TYR A 398 9.64 16.01 7.78
C TYR A 398 9.11 14.74 7.07
N SER A 399 9.04 14.72 5.74
CA SER A 399 8.66 13.54 4.96
C SER A 399 9.76 12.48 4.94
N GLU A 400 11.05 12.84 5.01
CA GLU A 400 12.15 11.87 5.11
C GLU A 400 12.08 11.02 6.40
N TYR A 401 11.47 11.55 7.47
CA TYR A 401 11.25 10.81 8.72
C TYR A 401 9.99 9.94 8.71
N SER A 402 9.16 10.02 7.66
CA SER A 402 7.95 9.20 7.50
C SER A 402 8.26 7.74 7.09
N GLY A 403 9.53 7.44 6.77
CA GLY A 403 9.98 6.14 6.28
C GLY A 403 9.87 4.98 7.28
N LEU A 404 9.79 5.23 8.59
CA LEU A 404 9.60 4.19 9.61
C LEU A 404 8.82 4.78 10.81
N PHE A 405 7.58 4.32 11.02
CA PHE A 405 6.77 4.44 12.24
C PHE A 405 6.02 5.75 12.59
N TYR A 406 5.90 6.75 11.71
CA TYR A 406 5.25 8.06 12.03
C TYR A 406 4.15 8.51 11.06
N SER A 407 3.22 7.63 10.67
CA SER A 407 2.19 8.01 9.70
C SER A 407 0.96 8.69 10.32
N SER A 408 0.32 8.13 11.35
CA SER A 408 -1.09 8.49 11.63
C SER A 408 -1.34 9.92 12.12
N ILE A 409 -0.49 10.48 12.99
CA ILE A 409 -0.72 11.81 13.58
C ILE A 409 -0.26 12.93 12.64
N ILE A 410 0.89 12.75 11.98
CA ILE A 410 1.38 13.67 10.94
C ILE A 410 0.39 13.67 9.77
N GLN A 411 -0.07 12.48 9.33
CA GLN A 411 -1.07 12.35 8.29
C GLN A 411 -2.41 12.98 8.71
N GLN A 412 -2.90 12.76 9.93
CA GLN A 412 -4.17 13.35 10.38
C GLN A 412 -4.13 14.88 10.54
N ASN A 413 -2.97 15.46 10.86
CA ASN A 413 -2.80 16.91 10.94
C ASN A 413 -2.51 17.54 9.57
N ALA A 414 -1.78 16.84 8.69
CA ALA A 414 -1.65 17.19 7.27
C ALA A 414 -3.02 17.14 6.58
N GLU A 415 -3.84 16.12 6.86
CA GLU A 415 -5.22 15.98 6.38
C GLU A 415 -6.09 17.15 6.83
N LYS A 416 -6.01 17.60 8.10
CA LYS A 416 -6.74 18.80 8.55
C LYS A 416 -6.30 20.08 7.84
N TYR A 417 -5.01 20.21 7.56
CA TYR A 417 -4.46 21.34 6.81
C TYR A 417 -4.93 21.31 5.34
N ILE A 418 -4.89 20.13 4.72
CA ILE A 418 -5.42 19.86 3.38
C ILE A 418 -6.91 20.13 3.34
N ASP A 419 -7.68 19.74 4.36
CA ASP A 419 -9.12 19.99 4.46
C ASP A 419 -9.42 21.49 4.54
N GLY A 420 -8.56 22.28 5.17
CA GLY A 420 -8.60 23.75 5.12
C GLY A 420 -8.41 24.27 3.70
N CYS A 421 -7.38 23.79 2.99
CA CYS A 421 -7.12 24.15 1.59
C CYS A 421 -8.26 23.70 0.66
N ARG A 422 -8.81 22.50 0.87
CA ARG A 422 -9.99 21.96 0.17
C ARG A 422 -11.23 22.80 0.42
N SER A 423 -11.44 23.26 1.66
CA SER A 423 -12.55 24.16 1.98
C SER A 423 -12.41 25.51 1.27
N GLU A 424 -11.19 26.03 1.12
CA GLU A 424 -10.94 27.24 0.32
C GLU A 424 -11.20 27.00 -1.17
N LEU A 425 -10.73 25.87 -1.72
CA LEU A 425 -10.99 25.45 -3.11
C LEU A 425 -12.47 25.17 -3.40
N ALA A 426 -13.21 24.66 -2.41
CA ALA A 426 -14.63 24.32 -2.54
C ALA A 426 -15.56 25.52 -2.36
N GLY A 427 -15.14 26.54 -1.59
CA GLY A 427 -15.93 27.74 -1.29
C GLY A 427 -16.06 28.73 -2.46
N ILE A 428 -15.32 28.54 -3.55
CA ILE A 428 -15.30 29.42 -4.72
C ILE A 428 -15.92 28.67 -5.90
N LEU A 429 -17.26 28.73 -6.01
CA LEU A 429 -17.97 28.20 -7.17
C LEU A 429 -17.77 29.13 -8.37
N PRO A 430 -17.38 28.62 -9.56
CA PRO A 430 -17.28 29.40 -10.80
C PRO A 430 -18.62 29.88 -11.39
N ASP A 431 -19.75 29.59 -10.73
CA ASP A 431 -21.07 29.72 -11.33
C ASP A 431 -21.75 31.09 -11.15
N ASP A 432 -21.12 32.04 -10.47
CA ASP A 432 -21.63 33.42 -10.44
C ASP A 432 -20.52 34.43 -10.76
N GLN A 433 -20.88 35.43 -11.59
CA GLN A 433 -20.07 36.54 -12.10
C GLN A 433 -19.49 37.49 -11.03
N THR A 434 -19.18 37.02 -9.83
CA THR A 434 -18.65 37.81 -8.73
C THR A 434 -17.49 37.01 -8.14
N ASN A 435 -16.22 37.30 -8.44
CA ASN A 435 -15.62 38.61 -8.20
C ASN A 435 -14.22 38.62 -8.87
N GLU A 436 -14.14 39.03 -10.15
CA GLU A 436 -12.88 39.01 -10.93
C GLU A 436 -11.77 39.80 -10.23
N GLU A 437 -12.14 40.87 -9.52
CA GLU A 437 -11.26 41.70 -8.70
C GLU A 437 -10.71 40.94 -7.47
N TYR A 438 -11.49 40.02 -6.90
CA TYR A 438 -11.03 39.13 -5.83
C TYR A 438 -10.10 38.04 -6.36
N LEU A 439 -10.41 37.44 -7.51
CA LEU A 439 -9.54 36.42 -8.12
C LEU A 439 -8.19 37.02 -8.52
N LYS A 440 -8.20 38.18 -9.18
CA LYS A 440 -6.99 38.94 -9.54
C LYS A 440 -6.25 39.48 -8.32
N GLY A 441 -6.97 39.96 -7.30
CA GLY A 441 -6.40 40.45 -6.05
C GLY A 441 -5.82 39.36 -5.14
N ASN A 442 -6.02 38.08 -5.46
CA ASN A 442 -5.46 36.93 -4.75
C ASN A 442 -4.64 36.03 -5.70
N ALA A 443 -4.11 36.56 -6.80
CA ALA A 443 -3.47 35.76 -7.85
C ALA A 443 -2.28 34.92 -7.34
N ALA A 444 -1.40 35.51 -6.50
CA ALA A 444 -0.30 34.78 -5.88
C ALA A 444 -0.77 33.65 -4.94
N ARG A 445 -1.95 33.83 -4.32
CA ARG A 445 -2.59 32.83 -3.46
C ARG A 445 -2.99 31.59 -4.25
N TRP A 446 -3.57 31.78 -5.44
CA TRP A 446 -3.97 30.69 -6.33
C TRP A 446 -2.78 30.00 -6.96
N GLU A 447 -1.76 30.75 -7.38
CA GLU A 447 -0.52 30.21 -7.95
C GLU A 447 0.17 29.25 -6.97
N ALA A 448 0.24 29.63 -5.70
CA ALA A 448 0.81 28.79 -4.65
C ALA A 448 -0.01 27.53 -4.34
N LEU A 449 -1.35 27.63 -4.28
CA LEU A 449 -2.24 26.46 -4.12
C LEU A 449 -2.06 25.48 -5.29
N TYR A 450 -1.92 26.01 -6.51
CA TYR A 450 -1.59 25.22 -7.69
C TYR A 450 -0.23 24.51 -7.55
N TYR A 451 0.84 25.22 -7.16
CA TYR A 451 2.15 24.62 -6.94
C TYR A 451 2.13 23.53 -5.85
N LEU A 452 1.35 23.73 -4.78
CA LEU A 452 1.18 22.74 -3.71
C LEU A 452 0.48 21.47 -4.22
N CYS A 453 -0.59 21.63 -5.02
CA CYS A 453 -1.28 20.49 -5.64
C CYS A 453 -0.43 19.78 -6.71
N GLU A 454 0.46 20.50 -7.42
CA GLU A 454 1.34 19.93 -8.44
C GLU A 454 2.44 19.04 -7.84
N ASN A 455 2.91 19.37 -6.62
CA ASN A 455 4.08 18.73 -6.00
C ASN A 455 3.71 17.82 -4.81
N SER A 456 2.43 17.50 -4.61
CA SER A 456 1.97 16.67 -3.49
C SER A 456 0.95 15.62 -3.92
N ASP A 457 1.23 14.35 -3.62
CA ASP A 457 0.32 13.20 -3.86
C ASP A 457 -0.93 13.21 -2.96
N LEU A 458 -1.05 14.19 -2.06
CA LEU A 458 -2.13 14.29 -1.08
C LEU A 458 -3.39 14.95 -1.63
N PHE A 459 -3.30 15.57 -2.81
CA PHE A 459 -4.42 16.17 -3.52
C PHE A 459 -4.87 15.28 -4.68
N SER A 460 -6.17 15.18 -4.89
CA SER A 460 -6.72 14.47 -6.06
C SER A 460 -6.49 15.28 -7.34
N ASP A 461 -6.48 14.61 -8.49
CA ASP A 461 -6.40 15.26 -9.80
C ASP A 461 -7.46 16.37 -9.95
N ASN A 462 -8.67 16.15 -9.43
CA ASN A 462 -9.76 17.15 -9.47
C ASN A 462 -9.43 18.41 -8.65
N GLU A 463 -8.75 18.26 -7.51
CA GLU A 463 -8.32 19.39 -6.68
C GLU A 463 -7.17 20.17 -7.33
N TYR A 464 -6.23 19.45 -7.95
CA TYR A 464 -5.22 20.04 -8.83
C TYR A 464 -5.86 20.83 -9.98
N PHE A 465 -6.83 20.24 -10.69
CA PHE A 465 -7.54 20.92 -11.80
C PHE A 465 -8.31 22.16 -11.32
N ARG A 466 -8.90 22.12 -10.11
CA ARG A 466 -9.56 23.29 -9.52
C ARG A 466 -8.58 24.40 -9.17
N ALA A 467 -7.43 24.07 -8.55
CA ALA A 467 -6.40 25.05 -8.26
C ALA A 467 -5.85 25.68 -9.55
N PHE A 468 -5.60 24.86 -10.58
CA PHE A 468 -5.19 25.29 -11.91
C PHE A 468 -6.20 26.23 -12.58
N THR A 469 -7.50 25.92 -12.46
CA THR A 469 -8.60 26.76 -12.95
C THR A 469 -8.57 28.15 -12.34
N LEU A 470 -8.40 28.23 -11.02
CA LEU A 470 -8.36 29.50 -10.29
C LEU A 470 -7.16 30.35 -10.69
N VAL A 471 -5.99 29.74 -10.93
CA VAL A 471 -4.82 30.41 -11.53
C VAL A 471 -5.17 30.98 -12.91
N GLY A 472 -5.82 30.20 -13.78
CA GLY A 472 -6.24 30.65 -15.10
C GLY A 472 -7.21 31.81 -15.11
N HIS A 473 -8.09 31.91 -14.11
CA HIS A 473 -8.98 33.07 -13.96
C HIS A 473 -8.29 34.29 -13.34
N ALA A 474 -7.25 34.08 -12.53
CA ALA A 474 -6.50 35.14 -11.87
C ALA A 474 -5.43 35.77 -12.76
N PHE A 475 -4.85 35.03 -13.71
CA PHE A 475 -3.82 35.48 -14.63
C PHE A 475 -4.29 35.44 -16.09
N ASP A 476 -4.16 36.56 -16.82
CA ASP A 476 -4.46 36.60 -18.26
C ASP A 476 -3.41 35.80 -19.09
N GLU A 477 -2.20 35.60 -18.55
CA GLU A 477 -1.13 34.73 -19.09
C GLU A 477 -0.39 34.04 -17.92
N PHE A 478 -0.17 32.71 -18.01
CA PHE A 478 0.58 31.94 -17.00
C PHE A 478 1.69 31.09 -17.64
N ASN A 479 2.78 30.86 -16.90
CA ASN A 479 3.90 30.04 -17.33
C ASN A 479 3.66 28.58 -16.91
N TYR A 480 3.44 27.68 -17.88
CA TYR A 480 3.41 26.24 -17.64
C TYR A 480 4.58 25.57 -18.37
N GLY A 481 5.58 25.11 -17.62
CA GLY A 481 6.84 24.62 -18.17
C GLY A 481 7.61 25.72 -18.93
N SER A 482 7.84 25.53 -20.24
CA SER A 482 8.61 26.45 -21.09
C SER A 482 7.76 27.34 -22.01
N SER A 483 6.43 27.25 -21.91
CA SER A 483 5.49 27.96 -22.80
C SER A 483 4.57 28.88 -22.02
N LYS A 484 4.15 29.98 -22.66
CA LYS A 484 3.12 30.90 -22.13
C LYS A 484 1.76 30.51 -22.68
N ALA A 485 0.83 30.16 -21.80
CA ALA A 485 -0.56 29.92 -22.17
C ALA A 485 -1.39 31.19 -21.90
N ARG A 486 -2.28 31.55 -22.82
CA ARG A 486 -3.19 32.70 -22.67
C ARG A 486 -4.63 32.21 -22.60
N TRP A 487 -5.39 32.67 -21.60
CA TRP A 487 -6.79 32.28 -21.44
C TRP A 487 -7.73 33.13 -22.31
N ASP A 488 -8.54 32.48 -23.15
CA ASP A 488 -9.64 33.10 -23.89
C ASP A 488 -10.98 32.82 -23.20
N LYS A 489 -11.49 33.84 -22.52
CA LYS A 489 -12.75 33.81 -21.77
C LYS A 489 -13.98 33.56 -22.65
N ALA A 490 -13.97 33.99 -23.92
CA ALA A 490 -15.14 33.88 -24.80
C ALA A 490 -15.33 32.46 -25.31
N SER A 491 -14.23 31.76 -25.53
CA SER A 491 -14.21 30.39 -26.06
C SER A 491 -13.93 29.33 -24.99
N GLN A 492 -13.70 29.74 -23.75
CA GLN A 492 -13.27 28.87 -22.64
C GLN A 492 -12.08 27.96 -23.02
N CYS A 493 -11.14 28.52 -23.77
CA CYS A 493 -9.97 27.81 -24.30
C CYS A 493 -8.69 28.54 -23.93
N TYR A 494 -7.59 27.80 -23.81
CA TYR A 494 -6.25 28.39 -23.76
C TYR A 494 -5.65 28.44 -25.15
N THR A 495 -5.09 29.59 -25.51
CA THR A 495 -4.24 29.73 -26.69
C THR A 495 -2.79 29.41 -26.31
N VAL A 496 -2.21 28.39 -26.96
CA VAL A 496 -0.83 27.96 -26.72
C VAL A 496 -0.04 28.03 -28.03
N PRO A 497 1.15 28.67 -28.05
CA PRO A 497 2.03 28.69 -29.23
C PRO A 497 2.78 27.36 -29.38
N TYR A 498 2.77 26.79 -30.58
CA TYR A 498 3.52 25.58 -30.90
C TYR A 498 5.02 25.90 -31.07
N THR A 499 5.82 25.53 -30.07
CA THR A 499 7.25 25.90 -29.96
C THR A 499 8.22 24.84 -30.47
N ASN A 500 7.76 23.67 -30.88
CA ASN A 500 8.62 22.60 -31.39
C ASN A 500 9.19 22.95 -32.78
N SER A 501 10.48 22.69 -32.99
CA SER A 501 11.21 23.05 -34.22
C SER A 501 10.92 22.16 -35.42
N THR A 502 10.31 20.99 -35.19
CA THR A 502 9.95 20.01 -36.23
C THR A 502 8.43 19.95 -36.39
N PRO A 503 7.89 20.04 -37.62
CA PRO A 503 6.45 19.85 -37.86
C PRO A 503 5.98 18.49 -37.34
N TYR A 504 4.87 18.47 -36.62
CA TYR A 504 4.30 17.24 -36.06
C TYR A 504 2.88 17.05 -36.61
N THR A 505 2.61 15.87 -37.14
CA THR A 505 1.26 15.48 -37.53
C THR A 505 0.53 15.09 -36.27
N ILE A 506 -0.36 15.95 -35.80
CA ILE A 506 -1.30 15.55 -34.78
C ILE A 506 -2.34 14.70 -35.52
N ASN A 507 -2.55 13.45 -35.09
CA ASN A 507 -3.68 12.64 -35.55
C ASN A 507 -5.00 13.20 -34.96
N THR A 508 -5.23 14.51 -35.12
CA THR A 508 -6.51 15.15 -34.87
C THR A 508 -7.38 14.85 -36.06
N ILE A 509 -8.36 14.00 -35.85
CA ILE A 509 -9.42 13.78 -36.82
C ILE A 509 -10.38 14.97 -36.70
N LEU A 510 -10.30 15.91 -37.64
CA LEU A 510 -11.31 16.95 -37.83
C LEU A 510 -12.58 16.27 -38.33
N GLU A 511 -13.58 16.21 -37.46
CA GLU A 511 -14.94 15.91 -37.85
C GLU A 511 -15.58 17.21 -38.35
N TYR A 512 -16.12 17.19 -39.56
CA TYR A 512 -16.86 18.33 -40.08
C TYR A 512 -18.25 17.89 -40.53
N SER A 513 -19.22 18.75 -40.27
CA SER A 513 -20.64 18.52 -40.56
C SER A 513 -21.20 19.71 -41.34
N VAL A 514 -21.76 19.46 -42.51
CA VAL A 514 -22.36 20.48 -43.40
C VAL A 514 -23.87 20.43 -43.26
N TYR A 515 -24.49 21.56 -42.91
CA TYR A 515 -25.94 21.69 -42.75
C TYR A 515 -26.53 22.61 -43.83
N ARG A 516 -27.71 22.25 -44.36
CA ARG A 516 -28.53 23.09 -45.25
C ARG A 516 -29.92 23.20 -44.66
N GLU A 517 -30.42 24.42 -44.48
CA GLU A 517 -31.75 24.68 -43.89
C GLU A 517 -31.97 23.92 -42.55
N ASN A 518 -30.96 23.92 -41.67
CA ASN A 518 -30.94 23.19 -40.40
C ASN A 518 -31.07 21.65 -40.50
N ARG A 519 -30.77 21.06 -41.66
CA ARG A 519 -30.63 19.61 -41.82
C ARG A 519 -29.20 19.23 -42.18
N LEU A 520 -28.65 18.21 -41.52
CA LEU A 520 -27.33 17.66 -41.81
C LEU A 520 -27.34 17.04 -43.21
N VAL A 521 -26.45 17.50 -44.07
CA VAL A 521 -26.32 17.07 -45.47
C VAL A 521 -25.12 16.14 -45.64
N PHE A 522 -24.00 16.43 -44.97
CA PHE A 522 -22.76 15.67 -45.09
C PHE A 522 -21.95 15.72 -43.79
N SER A 523 -21.24 14.65 -43.44
CA SER A 523 -20.19 14.71 -42.42
C SER A 523 -18.99 13.83 -42.78
N GLY A 524 -17.78 14.22 -42.37
CA GLY A 524 -16.53 13.54 -42.72
C GLY A 524 -15.40 13.77 -41.71
N LYS A 525 -14.28 13.06 -41.88
CA LYS A 525 -13.11 13.01 -40.98
C LYS A 525 -11.80 13.31 -41.74
N THR A 526 -10.92 14.20 -41.27
CA THR A 526 -9.59 14.44 -41.90
C THR A 526 -8.46 14.76 -40.89
N ALA A 527 -7.20 14.47 -41.21
CA ALA A 527 -6.04 14.73 -40.33
C ALA A 527 -5.33 16.06 -40.63
N VAL A 528 -4.75 16.72 -39.60
CA VAL A 528 -4.08 18.03 -39.73
C VAL A 528 -2.60 17.97 -39.34
N THR A 529 -1.74 18.66 -40.09
CA THR A 529 -0.30 18.78 -39.78
C THR A 529 0.01 20.17 -39.21
N MET A 530 0.62 20.24 -38.03
CA MET A 530 0.98 21.48 -37.34
C MET A 530 2.40 21.94 -37.64
N LYS A 531 2.59 23.27 -37.77
CA LYS A 531 3.91 23.87 -38.06
C LYS A 531 4.45 24.70 -36.89
N PRO A 532 5.80 24.79 -36.74
CA PRO A 532 6.44 25.69 -35.77
C PRO A 532 5.92 27.13 -35.89
N GLY A 533 5.46 27.69 -34.77
CA GLY A 533 4.94 29.07 -34.69
C GLY A 533 3.43 29.23 -34.88
N GLU A 534 2.67 28.16 -35.12
CA GLU A 534 1.20 28.21 -35.15
C GLU A 534 0.61 28.17 -33.73
N THR A 535 -0.46 28.92 -33.50
CA THR A 535 -1.19 28.97 -32.21
C THR A 535 -2.41 28.06 -32.25
N VAL A 536 -2.64 27.30 -31.18
CA VAL A 536 -3.80 26.39 -31.05
C VAL A 536 -4.66 26.84 -29.89
N ASN A 537 -5.98 26.78 -30.08
CA ASN A 537 -6.96 26.94 -29.02
C ASN A 537 -7.32 25.58 -28.44
N ILE A 538 -7.12 25.42 -27.14
CA ILE A 538 -7.29 24.15 -26.44
C ILE A 538 -8.37 24.32 -25.37
N PRO A 539 -9.48 23.58 -25.44
CA PRO A 539 -10.49 23.54 -24.40
C PRO A 539 -9.88 23.16 -23.07
N MET A 540 -10.37 23.81 -22.02
CA MET A 540 -9.85 23.69 -20.67
C MET A 540 -9.68 22.24 -20.18
N GLU A 541 -10.64 21.37 -20.50
CA GLU A 541 -10.67 19.95 -20.13
C GLU A 541 -9.59 19.09 -20.81
N HIS A 542 -8.91 19.62 -21.83
CA HIS A 542 -7.91 18.90 -22.62
C HIS A 542 -6.53 19.58 -22.63
N LEU A 543 -6.35 20.65 -21.84
CA LEU A 543 -5.08 21.37 -21.79
C LEU A 543 -3.95 20.53 -21.18
N SER A 544 -4.25 19.73 -20.15
CA SER A 544 -3.31 18.78 -19.56
C SER A 544 -2.83 17.76 -20.60
N ASP A 545 -3.74 17.22 -21.42
CA ASP A 545 -3.42 16.22 -22.44
C ASP A 545 -2.53 16.80 -23.55
N TYR A 546 -2.78 18.05 -23.93
CA TYR A 546 -1.95 18.77 -24.91
C TYR A 546 -0.55 19.08 -24.36
N LEU A 547 -0.44 19.55 -23.12
CA LEU A 547 0.83 19.97 -22.52
C LEU A 547 1.67 18.78 -22.02
N ASN A 548 1.04 17.66 -21.63
CA ASN A 548 1.69 16.41 -21.23
C ASN A 548 2.17 15.54 -22.41
N ALA A 549 1.99 16.01 -23.65
CA ALA A 549 2.44 15.32 -24.87
C ALA A 549 3.98 15.34 -25.04
N ARG A 550 4.72 14.80 -24.06
CA ARG A 550 6.12 14.39 -24.22
C ARG A 550 6.30 12.89 -24.44
N SER A 551 5.24 12.08 -24.41
CA SER A 551 5.38 10.63 -24.64
C SER A 551 4.11 9.82 -24.98
N ALA A 552 2.98 10.42 -25.36
CA ALA A 552 1.76 9.66 -25.65
C ALA A 552 1.06 10.09 -26.95
N SER A 553 0.67 9.10 -27.75
CA SER A 553 -0.20 9.25 -28.91
C SER A 553 -1.64 9.44 -28.45
N ILE A 554 -2.19 10.65 -28.58
CA ILE A 554 -3.59 10.94 -28.27
C ILE A 554 -4.33 11.30 -29.57
N THR A 555 -5.51 10.70 -29.73
CA THR A 555 -6.46 10.94 -30.83
C THR A 555 -7.69 11.59 -30.20
N THR A 556 -7.95 12.87 -30.47
CA THR A 556 -9.21 13.54 -30.08
C THR A 556 -9.83 14.24 -31.28
N GLY A 557 -11.16 14.09 -31.43
CA GLY A 557 -11.99 14.70 -32.47
C GLY A 557 -12.54 16.06 -32.03
N TRP A 558 -12.72 16.97 -32.99
CA TRP A 558 -13.08 18.36 -32.73
C TRP A 558 -14.23 18.82 -33.64
N ASP A 559 -15.09 19.70 -33.13
CA ASP A 559 -16.00 20.55 -33.89
C ASP A 559 -15.33 21.90 -34.21
N LEU A 560 -15.31 22.30 -35.48
CA LEU A 560 -14.82 23.61 -35.93
C LEU A 560 -15.82 24.25 -36.91
N SER A 561 -16.07 25.55 -36.73
CA SER A 561 -16.96 26.34 -37.58
C SER A 561 -16.41 26.51 -39.01
N ILE A 562 -17.30 26.42 -39.99
CA ILE A 562 -17.12 26.31 -41.47
C ILE A 562 -16.35 27.46 -42.16
N GLY A 563 -15.68 28.35 -41.43
CA GLY A 563 -15.08 29.58 -41.96
C GLY A 563 -13.91 29.42 -42.94
N ASP A 564 -13.10 28.35 -42.81
CA ASP A 564 -11.79 28.28 -43.48
C ASP A 564 -11.51 27.01 -44.31
N CYS A 565 -12.53 26.17 -44.55
CA CYS A 565 -12.35 24.92 -45.31
C CYS A 565 -12.46 25.13 -46.83
N GLN A 566 -11.51 24.58 -47.59
CA GLN A 566 -11.52 24.57 -49.06
C GLN A 566 -12.01 23.22 -49.58
N PHE A 567 -13.07 23.22 -50.41
CA PHE A 567 -13.67 22.00 -50.97
C PHE A 567 -13.11 21.70 -52.36
N PHE A 568 -13.02 20.43 -52.73
CA PHE A 568 -12.52 19.97 -54.04
C PHE A 568 -13.38 18.82 -54.58
N ASP A 569 -13.51 18.69 -55.91
CA ASP A 569 -14.22 17.59 -56.57
C ASP A 569 -13.37 16.30 -56.68
N SER A 570 -13.97 15.22 -57.17
CA SER A 570 -13.31 13.91 -57.34
C SER A 570 -12.16 13.90 -58.36
N ASN A 571 -12.00 14.98 -59.14
CA ASN A 571 -10.88 15.19 -60.05
C ASN A 571 -9.83 16.18 -59.49
N GLY A 572 -10.00 16.66 -58.25
CA GLY A 572 -9.08 17.56 -57.56
C GLY A 572 -9.25 19.04 -57.88
N SER A 573 -10.38 19.45 -58.47
CA SER A 573 -10.67 20.86 -58.77
C SER A 573 -11.32 21.56 -57.58
N ARG A 574 -10.87 22.78 -57.23
CA ARG A 574 -11.40 23.54 -56.09
C ARG A 574 -12.84 24.00 -56.36
N LEU A 575 -13.76 23.62 -55.48
CA LEU A 575 -15.16 24.01 -55.49
C LEU A 575 -15.35 25.27 -54.65
N LEU A 576 -16.08 26.25 -55.20
CA LEU A 576 -16.51 27.43 -54.43
C LEU A 576 -17.70 27.05 -53.54
N PRO A 577 -17.88 27.69 -52.37
CA PRO A 577 -18.94 27.35 -51.41
C PRO A 577 -20.36 27.34 -52.00
N ASN A 578 -20.58 28.10 -53.07
CA ASN A 578 -21.87 28.26 -53.72
C ASN A 578 -22.13 27.21 -54.83
N GLU A 579 -21.14 26.39 -55.17
CA GLU A 579 -21.19 25.39 -56.26
C GLU A 579 -21.54 23.99 -55.74
N VAL A 580 -21.73 23.81 -54.42
CA VAL A 580 -22.03 22.53 -53.76
C VAL A 580 -23.53 22.16 -53.88
N SER A 581 -24.18 22.49 -54.99
CA SER A 581 -25.52 21.99 -55.31
C SER A 581 -25.48 21.18 -56.60
N GLU A 582 -25.78 19.88 -56.49
CA GLU A 582 -26.04 18.89 -57.56
C GLU A 582 -24.97 17.84 -57.90
N ALA A 583 -24.04 17.49 -57.00
CA ALA A 583 -23.22 16.27 -57.15
C ALA A 583 -23.59 15.19 -56.14
#